data_AF-A0A352B2N0-F1
#
_entry.id   AF-A0A352B2N0-F1
#
_cell.length_a   1.000
_cell.length_b   1.000
_cell.length_c   1.000
_cell.angle_alpha   90.00
_cell.angle_beta   90.00
_cell.angle_gamma   90.00
#
_symmetry.space_group_name_H-M   'P 1'
#
loop_
_entity.id
_entity.type
_entity.pdbx_description
1 polymer ?
#
loop_
_entity_poly.entity_id
_entity_poly.type
_entity_poly.pdbx_seq_one_letter_code
_entity_poly.pdbx_strand_id
1 'polypeptide(L)'
;MTPRPPPPPFYLHASLVAVHGQGLLLRGPSGAGKSAALLALLGRGHRLVADDVVEVIDRDGRPWGRAPVAIAGRLEVREVGVVAAAELFGAGAVVPAWAIDAVVDLLPALATP
;
A
#
# COMPACT_ATOMS: atom_id res chain seq x y z
N MET A 1 9.08 -23.67 26.75
CA MET A 1 7.96 -23.04 26.03
C MET A 1 8.29 -23.08 24.55
N THR A 2 7.55 -23.82 23.74
CA THR A 2 7.70 -23.75 22.28
C THR A 2 7.15 -22.40 21.78
N PRO A 3 7.87 -21.65 20.92
CA PRO A 3 7.33 -20.43 20.36
C PRO A 3 6.08 -20.74 19.55
N ARG A 4 5.00 -19.96 19.77
CA ARG A 4 3.77 -20.08 18.99
C ARG A 4 4.11 -19.78 17.52
N PRO A 5 3.69 -20.61 16.55
CA PRO A 5 3.89 -20.28 15.14
C PRO A 5 3.23 -18.92 14.83
N PRO A 6 3.82 -18.11 13.94
CA PRO A 6 3.22 -16.84 13.56
C PRO A 6 1.84 -17.11 12.95
N PRO A 7 0.87 -16.22 13.17
CA PRO A 7 -0.44 -16.34 12.54
C PRO A 7 -0.30 -16.34 11.01
N PRO A 8 -1.22 -17.00 10.28
CA PRO A 8 -1.21 -16.95 8.83
C PRO A 8 -1.40 -15.50 8.34
N PRO A 9 -0.90 -15.17 7.13
CA PRO A 9 -1.18 -13.87 6.54
C PRO A 9 -2.68 -13.65 6.34
N PHE A 10 -3.08 -12.39 6.36
CA PHE A 10 -4.41 -11.97 5.95
C PHE A 10 -4.31 -10.82 4.95
N TYR A 11 -5.39 -10.59 4.19
CA TYR A 11 -5.39 -9.62 3.10
C TYR A 11 -6.31 -8.45 3.42
N LEU A 12 -5.84 -7.24 3.13
CA LEU A 12 -6.61 -6.01 3.26
C LEU A 12 -6.75 -5.33 1.89
N HIS A 13 -7.96 -4.87 1.58
CA HIS A 13 -8.20 -4.01 0.42
C HIS A 13 -7.78 -2.58 0.75
N ALA A 14 -6.55 -2.24 0.38
CA ALA A 14 -5.84 -1.04 0.79
C ALA A 14 -4.60 -0.84 -0.09
N SER A 15 -3.98 0.33 0.00
CA SER A 15 -2.65 0.55 -0.56
C SER A 15 -1.66 0.82 0.57
N LEU A 16 -0.42 0.35 0.45
CA LEU A 16 0.63 0.59 1.42
C LEU A 16 1.78 1.35 0.76
N VAL A 17 2.16 2.47 1.38
CA VAL A 17 3.19 3.38 0.87
C VAL A 17 4.16 3.76 1.99
N ALA A 18 5.45 3.75 1.69
CA ALA A 18 6.50 4.17 2.61
C ALA A 18 6.80 5.67 2.41
N VAL A 19 6.38 6.48 3.39
CA VAL A 19 6.49 7.95 3.40
C VAL A 19 7.40 8.37 4.54
N HIS A 20 8.50 9.06 4.23
CA HIS A 20 9.50 9.49 5.21
C HIS A 20 9.96 8.40 6.20
N GLY A 21 10.06 7.16 5.73
CA GLY A 21 10.47 6.00 6.54
C GLY A 21 9.32 5.32 7.30
N GLN A 22 8.10 5.85 7.26
CA GLN A 22 6.91 5.26 7.88
C GLN A 22 6.02 4.59 6.83
N GLY A 23 5.48 3.42 7.15
CA GLY A 23 4.49 2.74 6.30
C GLY A 23 3.07 3.20 6.62
N LEU A 24 2.43 3.83 5.64
CA LEU A 24 1.05 4.30 5.73
C LEU A 24 0.13 3.35 4.95
N LEU A 25 -0.79 2.70 5.65
CA LEU A 25 -1.84 1.89 5.06
C LEU A 25 -3.03 2.80 4.72
N LEU A 26 -3.22 3.08 3.44
CA LEU A 26 -4.30 3.90 2.91
C LEU A 26 -5.56 3.04 2.70
N ARG A 27 -6.63 3.40 3.41
CA ARG A 27 -7.94 2.75 3.33
C ARG A 27 -9.02 3.79 3.08
N GLY A 28 -10.23 3.32 2.82
CA GLY A 28 -11.39 4.16 2.53
C GLY A 28 -12.30 3.53 1.48
N PRO A 29 -13.52 4.04 1.30
CA PRO A 29 -14.45 3.52 0.31
C PRO A 29 -13.93 3.66 -1.12
N SER A 30 -14.56 2.94 -2.05
CA SER A 30 -14.29 3.15 -3.48
C SER A 30 -14.60 4.60 -3.86
N GLY A 31 -13.76 5.20 -4.71
CA GLY A 31 -13.91 6.61 -5.09
C GLY A 31 -13.44 7.63 -4.05
N ALA A 32 -13.00 7.24 -2.85
CA ALA A 32 -12.46 8.17 -1.83
C ALA A 32 -11.13 8.83 -2.18
N GLY A 33 -10.55 8.53 -3.36
CA GLY A 33 -9.29 9.12 -3.81
C GLY A 33 -8.02 8.37 -3.38
N LYS A 34 -8.10 7.11 -2.91
CA LYS A 34 -6.94 6.31 -2.50
C LYS A 34 -5.85 6.23 -3.57
N SER A 35 -6.21 5.84 -4.80
CA SER A 35 -5.27 5.73 -5.92
C SER A 35 -4.67 7.09 -6.30
N ALA A 36 -5.46 8.16 -6.24
CA ALA A 36 -4.96 9.52 -6.50
C ALA A 36 -3.96 9.97 -5.41
N ALA A 37 -4.26 9.72 -4.14
CA ALA A 37 -3.35 10.00 -3.03
C ALA A 37 -2.05 9.18 -3.13
N LEU A 38 -2.16 7.89 -3.46
CA LEU A 38 -1.01 7.01 -3.69
C LEU A 38 -0.12 7.55 -4.81
N LEU A 39 -0.67 7.80 -6.01
CA LEU A 39 0.07 8.33 -7.15
C LEU A 39 0.74 9.68 -6.81
N ALA A 40 0.05 10.55 -6.08
CA ALA A 40 0.59 11.83 -5.65
C ALA A 40 1.74 11.69 -4.63
N LEU A 41 1.73 10.64 -3.79
CA LEU A 41 2.84 10.33 -2.89
C LEU A 41 4.05 9.76 -3.66
N LEU A 42 3.80 8.85 -4.62
CA LEU A 42 4.86 8.29 -5.47
C LEU A 42 5.52 9.38 -6.33
N GLY A 43 4.74 10.30 -6.88
CA GLY A 43 5.24 11.46 -7.63
C GLY A 43 6.10 12.41 -6.79
N ARG A 44 6.03 12.34 -5.45
CA ARG A 44 6.89 13.08 -4.51
C ARG A 44 8.12 12.27 -4.07
N GLY A 45 8.37 11.12 -4.67
CA GLY A 45 9.52 10.27 -4.39
C GLY A 45 9.32 9.27 -3.24
N HIS A 46 8.09 9.08 -2.77
CA HIS A 46 7.78 8.02 -1.81
C HIS A 46 7.67 6.66 -2.52
N ARG A 47 7.70 5.57 -1.73
CA ARG A 47 7.87 4.23 -2.29
C ARG A 47 6.62 3.38 -2.11
N LEU A 48 6.18 2.78 -3.21
CA LEU A 48 5.11 1.80 -3.25
C LEU A 48 5.55 0.51 -2.55
N VAL A 49 4.72 0.01 -1.65
CA VAL A 49 4.87 -1.34 -1.08
C VAL A 49 3.85 -2.28 -1.70
N ALA A 50 2.60 -1.83 -1.78
CA ALA A 50 1.48 -2.58 -2.34
C ALA A 50 0.36 -1.63 -2.78
N ASP A 51 -0.38 -2.02 -3.82
CA ASP A 51 -1.60 -1.34 -4.26
C ASP A 51 -2.73 -2.35 -4.35
N ASP A 52 -3.95 -1.86 -4.13
CA ASP A 52 -5.23 -2.59 -4.13
C ASP A 52 -5.40 -3.68 -3.06
N VAL A 53 -4.43 -4.59 -2.93
CA VAL A 53 -4.42 -5.66 -1.95
C VAL A 53 -3.08 -5.68 -1.22
N VAL A 54 -3.14 -5.62 0.12
CA VAL A 54 -1.99 -5.76 1.01
C VAL A 54 -2.07 -7.11 1.71
N GLU A 55 -1.07 -7.96 1.49
CA GLU A 55 -0.83 -9.14 2.30
C GLU A 55 -0.13 -8.70 3.60
N VAL A 56 -0.81 -8.88 4.73
CA VAL A 56 -0.31 -8.53 6.06
C VAL A 56 0.24 -9.78 6.73
N ILE A 57 1.50 -9.69 7.17
CA ILE A 57 2.23 -10.73 7.89
C ILE A 57 2.68 -10.21 9.26
N ASP A 58 2.71 -11.10 10.26
CA ASP A 58 3.38 -10.81 11.52
C ASP A 58 4.90 -11.01 11.36
N ARG A 59 5.67 -10.01 11.78
CA ARG A 59 7.12 -10.14 11.98
C ARG A 59 7.46 -9.65 13.37
N ASP A 60 7.79 -10.59 14.25
CA ASP A 60 8.19 -10.34 15.64
C ASP A 60 7.14 -9.50 16.40
N GLY A 61 5.85 -9.80 16.20
CA GLY A 61 4.75 -9.08 16.85
C GLY A 61 4.43 -7.71 16.25
N ARG A 62 5.02 -7.35 15.10
CA ARG A 62 4.73 -6.13 14.35
C ARG A 62 4.07 -6.46 13.00
N PRO A 63 3.01 -5.75 12.60
CA PRO A 63 2.40 -5.95 11.29
C PRO A 63 3.30 -5.39 10.18
N TRP A 64 3.57 -6.22 9.18
CA TRP A 64 4.22 -5.82 7.94
C TRP A 64 3.29 -6.09 6.76
N GLY A 65 3.29 -5.18 5.80
CA GLY A 65 2.56 -5.37 4.56
C GLY A 65 3.50 -5.59 3.39
N ARG A 66 3.04 -6.39 2.42
CA ARG A 66 3.64 -6.54 1.09
C ARG A 66 2.55 -6.71 0.04
N ALA A 67 2.91 -6.53 -1.22
CA ALA A 67 2.03 -6.92 -2.32
C ALA A 67 2.02 -8.46 -2.45
N PRO A 68 0.87 -9.08 -2.78
CA PRO A 68 0.84 -10.43 -3.31
C PRO A 68 1.77 -10.54 -4.52
N VAL A 69 2.46 -11.68 -4.67
CA VAL A 69 3.48 -11.90 -5.71
C VAL A 69 2.97 -11.57 -7.12
N ALA A 70 1.72 -11.92 -7.42
CA ALA A 70 1.11 -11.72 -8.73
C ALA A 70 0.98 -10.23 -9.14
N ILE A 71 0.89 -9.31 -8.18
CA ILE A 71 0.65 -7.87 -8.41
C ILE A 71 1.77 -6.99 -7.85
N ALA A 72 2.91 -7.58 -7.45
CA ALA A 72 4.03 -6.86 -6.88
C ALA A 72 4.55 -5.78 -7.83
N GLY A 73 4.65 -4.54 -7.33
CA GLY A 73 5.14 -3.38 -8.10
C GLY A 73 4.19 -2.91 -9.21
N ARG A 74 2.97 -3.43 -9.27
CA ARG A 74 1.94 -2.99 -10.22
C ARG A 74 1.06 -1.90 -9.61
N LEU A 75 0.58 -1.00 -10.45
CA LEU A 75 -0.40 0.04 -10.13
C LEU A 75 -1.51 0.01 -11.18
N GLU A 76 -2.74 0.26 -10.76
CA GLU A 76 -3.83 0.56 -11.70
C GLU A 76 -3.95 2.07 -11.89
N VAL A 77 -3.73 2.53 -13.12
CA VAL A 77 -3.90 3.92 -13.50
C VAL A 77 -5.12 4.02 -14.42
N ARG A 78 -6.11 4.82 -14.02
CA ARG A 78 -7.32 5.03 -14.84
C ARG A 78 -6.93 5.51 -16.24
N GLU A 79 -7.61 4.98 -17.25
CA GLU A 79 -7.38 5.27 -18.69
C GLU A 79 -6.07 4.70 -19.28
N VAL A 80 -5.11 4.27 -18.45
CA VAL A 80 -3.86 3.64 -18.89
C VAL A 80 -3.89 2.12 -18.68
N GLY A 81 -4.55 1.66 -17.61
CA GLY A 81 -4.58 0.26 -17.18
C GLY A 81 -3.50 -0.06 -16.14
N VAL A 82 -3.16 -1.35 -16.02
CA VAL A 82 -2.16 -1.84 -15.07
C VAL A 82 -0.75 -1.60 -15.62
N VAL A 83 0.08 -0.90 -14.85
CA VAL A 83 1.43 -0.48 -15.22
C VAL A 83 2.44 -0.89 -14.16
N ALA A 84 3.72 -0.98 -14.55
CA ALA A 84 4.79 -1.14 -13.57
C ALA A 84 5.12 0.22 -12.93
N ALA A 85 5.01 0.32 -11.60
CA ALA A 85 5.32 1.55 -10.88
C ALA A 85 6.77 2.01 -11.11
N ALA A 86 7.69 1.06 -11.24
CA ALA A 86 9.10 1.35 -11.51
C ALA A 86 9.34 2.03 -12.88
N GLU A 87 8.49 1.78 -13.87
CA GLU A 87 8.58 2.42 -15.20
C GLU A 87 8.12 3.88 -15.14
N LEU A 88 7.13 4.18 -14.30
CA LEU A 88 6.58 5.54 -14.14
C LEU A 88 7.38 6.41 -13.18
N PHE A 89 7.87 5.84 -12.08
CA PHE A 89 8.44 6.58 -10.96
C PHE A 89 9.92 6.24 -10.68
N GLY A 90 10.51 5.34 -11.49
CA GLY A 90 11.90 4.91 -11.38
C GLY A 90 12.09 3.67 -10.49
N ALA A 91 13.25 3.00 -10.65
CA ALA A 91 13.53 1.72 -9.99
C ALA A 91 13.46 1.76 -8.45
N GLY A 92 13.75 2.91 -7.84
CA GLY A 92 13.67 3.12 -6.38
C GLY A 92 12.26 3.32 -5.83
N ALA A 93 11.25 3.44 -6.69
CA ALA A 93 9.87 3.74 -6.29
C ALA A 93 9.11 2.53 -5.74
N VAL A 94 9.67 1.31 -5.81
CA VAL A 94 9.03 0.08 -5.32
C VAL A 94 9.90 -0.57 -4.26
N VAL A 95 9.29 -1.01 -3.17
CA VAL A 95 9.94 -1.79 -2.11
C VAL A 95 9.12 -3.06 -1.82
N PRO A 96 9.76 -4.19 -1.48
CA PRO A 96 9.09 -5.48 -1.40
C PRO A 96 8.15 -5.62 -0.19
N ALA A 97 8.46 -4.96 0.92
CA ALA A 97 7.67 -4.98 2.14
C ALA A 97 8.02 -3.78 3.04
N TRP A 98 7.09 -3.38 3.90
CA TRP A 98 7.32 -2.36 4.93
C TRP A 98 6.47 -2.64 6.17
N ALA A 99 6.90 -2.16 7.32
CA ALA A 99 6.06 -2.18 8.52
C ALA A 99 4.82 -1.29 8.33
N ILE A 100 3.68 -1.67 8.90
CA ILE A 100 2.48 -0.82 8.91
C ILE A 100 2.54 0.02 10.19
N ASP A 101 2.88 1.30 10.05
CA ASP A 101 3.09 2.22 11.18
C ASP A 101 1.84 3.02 11.52
N ALA A 102 1.06 3.37 10.49
CA ALA A 102 -0.20 4.05 10.67
C ALA A 102 -1.22 3.60 9.62
N VAL A 103 -2.49 3.76 9.98
CA VAL A 103 -3.62 3.53 9.11
C VAL A 103 -4.30 4.87 8.84
N VAL A 104 -4.46 5.20 7.57
CA VAL A 104 -5.07 6.47 7.13
C VAL A 104 -6.36 6.12 6.42
N ASP A 105 -7.48 6.43 7.07
CA ASP A 105 -8.82 6.26 6.50
C ASP A 105 -9.21 7.53 5.73
N LEU A 106 -9.26 7.43 4.40
CA LEU A 106 -9.76 8.49 3.54
C LEU A 106 -11.29 8.50 3.66
N LEU A 107 -11.81 9.62 4.14
CA LEU A 107 -13.24 9.85 4.21
C LEU A 107 -13.80 10.22 2.83
N PRO A 108 -15.08 9.92 2.54
CA PRO A 108 -15.75 10.47 1.37
C PRO A 108 -15.61 12.00 1.32
N ALA A 109 -15.62 12.55 0.12
CA ALA A 109 -15.77 13.99 -0.03
C ALA A 109 -17.04 14.43 0.70
N LEU A 110 -16.91 15.45 1.56
CA LEU A 110 -18.09 16.10 2.13
C LEU A 110 -18.87 16.68 0.95
N ALA A 111 -20.18 16.41 0.89
CA ALA A 111 -21.03 17.03 -0.11
C ALA A 111 -20.86 18.55 0.02
N THR A 112 -20.39 19.19 -1.05
CA THR A 112 -20.40 20.65 -1.13
C THR A 112 -21.87 21.07 -1.11
N PRO A 113 -22.29 22.00 -0.23
CA PRO A 113 -23.66 22.48 -0.19
C PRO A 113 -24.10 23.11 -1.52
#